data_AF-A0A399RK69-F1
#
_entry.id   AF-A0A399RK69-F1
#
_cell.length_a   1.000
_cell.length_b   1.000
_cell.length_c   1.000
_cell.angle_alpha   90.00
_cell.angle_beta   90.00
_cell.angle_gamma   90.00
#
_symmetry.space_group_name_H-M   'P 1'
#
loop_
_entity.id
_entity.type
_entity.pdbx_description
1 polymer ?
#
loop_
_entity_poly.entity_id
_entity_poly.type
_entity_poly.pdbx_seq_one_letter_code
_entity_poly.pdbx_strand_id
1 'polypeptide(L)'
;MTTSPFLIAMSGGSGSGKSTLADALIERLGPDRAVIFHEDGYYWPMRHYGPCETPEQRAAIIEQANYDDPASKDTAHLVNDIRALKRGQVIEQPVYDFDRHDRDDSRTLRIAPAPVIILEGIHALSVKALRPLIDLSIYVDTPDDLRLARRIRRDVVERERTVQNVLEHYLKTVRAAHYKFTHPSKFEAELVIADEGLPAYGKVCPGEDAIDRMLAPVVSRLQLMGVL
;
A
#
# COMPACT_ATOMS: atom_id res chain seq x y z
N MET A 1 -28.13 13.90 -4.67
CA MET A 1 -27.12 14.31 -3.67
C MET A 1 -25.90 13.46 -3.95
N THR A 2 -24.77 14.06 -4.34
CA THR A 2 -23.53 13.30 -4.54
C THR A 2 -22.98 12.96 -3.17
N THR A 3 -23.07 11.69 -2.76
CA THR A 3 -22.43 11.20 -1.55
C THR A 3 -20.91 11.37 -1.67
N SER A 4 -20.26 11.78 -0.58
CA SER A 4 -18.80 11.80 -0.54
C SER A 4 -18.27 10.41 -0.87
N PRO A 5 -17.22 10.27 -1.71
CA PRO A 5 -16.53 9.01 -1.94
C PRO A 5 -16.17 8.28 -0.64
N PHE A 6 -16.43 6.98 -0.65
CA PHE A 6 -16.15 6.06 0.44
C PHE A 6 -14.69 5.59 0.37
N LEU A 7 -13.90 5.88 1.40
CA LEU A 7 -12.47 5.54 1.46
C LEU A 7 -12.26 4.25 2.23
N ILE A 8 -11.79 3.23 1.52
CA ILE A 8 -11.25 2.01 2.11
C ILE A 8 -9.74 2.20 2.23
N ALA A 9 -9.19 2.06 3.43
CA ALA A 9 -7.75 2.04 3.64
C ALA A 9 -7.29 0.63 3.98
N MET A 10 -6.38 0.09 3.17
CA MET A 10 -5.82 -1.25 3.29
C MET A 10 -4.33 -1.18 3.63
N SER A 11 -3.95 -1.73 4.78
CA SER A 11 -2.56 -1.80 5.22
C SER A 11 -2.13 -3.22 5.55
N GLY A 12 -0.84 -3.42 5.73
CA GLY A 12 -0.21 -4.72 5.94
C GLY A 12 1.28 -4.64 5.62
N GLY A 13 2.06 -5.58 6.14
CA GLY A 13 3.50 -5.62 5.87
C GLY A 13 3.80 -5.81 4.37
N SER A 14 4.94 -5.30 3.90
CA SER A 14 5.39 -5.58 2.52
C SER A 14 5.34 -7.09 2.23
N GLY A 15 4.70 -7.47 1.11
CA GLY A 15 4.51 -8.87 0.73
C GLY A 15 3.24 -9.54 1.28
N SER A 16 2.37 -8.81 2.00
CA SER A 16 1.12 -9.38 2.56
C SER A 16 0.01 -9.66 1.53
N GLY A 17 0.09 -9.09 0.32
CA GLY A 17 -0.95 -9.25 -0.70
C GLY A 17 -2.00 -8.13 -0.74
N LYS A 18 -1.79 -7.05 0.01
CA LYS A 18 -2.59 -5.80 -0.04
C LYS A 18 -2.91 -5.32 -1.46
N SER A 19 -1.91 -5.20 -2.33
CA SER A 19 -2.10 -4.72 -3.70
C SER A 19 -2.94 -5.71 -4.53
N THR A 20 -2.68 -7.02 -4.40
CA THR A 20 -3.49 -8.07 -5.04
C THR A 20 -4.95 -8.05 -4.59
N LEU A 21 -5.23 -7.85 -3.29
CA LEU A 21 -6.59 -7.72 -2.79
C LEU A 21 -7.27 -6.43 -3.26
N ALA A 22 -6.52 -5.33 -3.36
CA ALA A 22 -7.03 -4.07 -3.89
C ALA A 22 -7.42 -4.19 -5.37
N ASP A 23 -6.57 -4.82 -6.18
CA ASP A 23 -6.83 -5.07 -7.60
C ASP A 23 -8.06 -5.97 -7.78
N ALA A 24 -8.13 -7.09 -7.07
CA ALA A 24 -9.28 -7.99 -7.10
C ALA A 24 -10.57 -7.32 -6.60
N LEU A 25 -10.48 -6.39 -5.64
CA LEU A 25 -11.64 -5.61 -5.22
C LEU A 25 -12.09 -4.64 -6.31
N ILE A 26 -11.18 -3.97 -7.02
CA ILE A 26 -11.54 -3.16 -8.20
C ILE A 26 -12.24 -3.99 -9.25
N GLU A 27 -11.70 -5.15 -9.61
CA GLU A 27 -12.27 -6.02 -10.65
C GLU A 27 -13.72 -6.41 -10.32
N ARG A 28 -14.02 -6.63 -9.04
CA ARG A 28 -15.38 -6.95 -8.56
C ARG A 28 -16.32 -5.76 -8.55
N LEU A 29 -15.84 -4.58 -8.17
CA LEU A 29 -16.66 -3.37 -8.09
C LEU A 29 -16.90 -2.76 -9.48
N GLY A 30 -15.95 -2.96 -10.40
CA GLY A 30 -15.90 -2.35 -11.72
C GLY A 30 -15.18 -0.99 -11.72
N PRO A 31 -14.54 -0.61 -12.84
CA PRO A 31 -13.71 0.59 -12.94
C PRO A 31 -14.48 1.90 -12.76
N ASP A 32 -15.80 1.89 -12.99
CA ASP A 32 -16.65 3.07 -12.80
C ASP A 32 -17.03 3.32 -11.32
N ARG A 33 -16.83 2.31 -10.46
CA ARG A 33 -17.24 2.34 -9.05
C ARG A 33 -16.06 2.54 -8.10
N ALA A 34 -14.87 2.10 -8.48
CA ALA A 34 -13.72 2.09 -7.60
C ALA A 34 -12.43 2.54 -8.29
N VAL A 35 -11.57 3.20 -7.54
CA VAL A 35 -10.22 3.57 -7.99
C VAL A 35 -9.19 3.29 -6.91
N ILE A 36 -7.99 2.83 -7.31
CA ILE A 36 -6.89 2.57 -6.39
C ILE A 36 -6.07 3.85 -6.25
N PHE A 37 -5.65 4.10 -5.02
CA PHE A 37 -4.75 5.16 -4.64
C PHE A 37 -3.52 4.53 -3.95
N HIS A 38 -2.37 4.62 -4.62
CA HIS A 38 -1.13 4.00 -4.15
C HIS A 38 -0.35 4.90 -3.17
N GLU A 39 -0.23 4.52 -1.89
CA GLU A 39 0.59 5.27 -0.93
C GLU A 39 2.07 5.38 -1.37
N ASP A 40 2.54 4.40 -2.15
CA ASP A 40 3.92 4.36 -2.63
C ASP A 40 4.32 5.52 -3.53
N GLY A 41 3.37 6.15 -4.23
CA GLY A 41 3.63 7.38 -5.00
C GLY A 41 4.14 8.56 -4.15
N TYR A 42 3.85 8.56 -2.84
CA TYR A 42 4.14 9.69 -1.95
C TYR A 42 5.44 9.58 -1.17
N TYR A 43 6.34 8.63 -1.48
CA TYR A 43 7.72 8.74 -1.00
C TYR A 43 8.33 10.09 -1.39
N TRP A 44 9.09 10.73 -0.51
CA TRP A 44 9.79 11.97 -0.88
C TRP A 44 10.75 11.73 -2.06
N PRO A 45 10.87 12.69 -2.99
CA PRO A 45 11.89 12.61 -4.04
C PRO A 45 13.29 12.74 -3.43
N MET A 46 14.33 12.28 -4.12
CA MET A 46 15.70 12.27 -3.58
C MET A 46 16.18 13.64 -3.11
N ARG A 47 15.85 14.68 -3.88
CA ARG A 47 16.15 16.10 -3.56
C ARG A 47 15.66 16.55 -2.19
N HIS A 48 14.70 15.86 -1.59
CA HIS A 48 14.25 16.12 -0.22
C HIS A 48 15.33 15.80 0.82
N TYR A 49 16.12 14.76 0.58
CA TYR A 49 17.14 14.28 1.51
C TYR A 49 18.48 15.01 1.37
N GLY A 50 18.70 15.71 0.24
CA GLY A 50 19.91 16.51 -0.01
C GLY A 50 20.26 16.61 -1.50
N PRO A 51 21.44 17.15 -1.83
CA PRO A 51 22.00 17.14 -3.18
C PRO A 51 22.08 15.71 -3.73
N CYS A 52 21.70 15.50 -4.99
CA CYS A 52 21.56 14.17 -5.58
C CYS A 52 21.98 14.14 -7.06
N GLU A 53 22.85 15.05 -7.48
CA GLU A 53 23.29 15.21 -8.87
C GLU A 53 24.33 14.16 -9.29
N THR A 54 25.11 13.60 -8.36
CA THR A 54 26.12 12.57 -8.65
C THR A 54 25.72 11.17 -8.14
N PRO A 55 26.24 10.08 -8.76
CA PRO A 55 26.02 8.72 -8.27
C PRO A 55 26.41 8.51 -6.80
N GLU A 56 27.50 9.12 -6.35
CA GLU A 56 28.00 9.00 -4.97
C GLU A 56 27.06 9.65 -3.96
N GLN A 57 26.52 10.83 -4.29
CA GLN A 57 25.53 11.52 -3.46
C GLN A 57 24.24 10.69 -3.34
N ARG A 58 23.77 10.14 -4.47
CA ARG A 58 22.58 9.28 -4.48
C ARG A 58 22.79 8.01 -3.65
N ALA A 59 23.94 7.36 -3.79
CA ALA A 59 24.28 6.17 -3.00
C ALA A 59 24.29 6.46 -1.50
N ALA A 60 24.87 7.59 -1.07
CA ALA A 60 24.90 8.01 0.33
C ALA A 60 23.50 8.26 0.90
N ILE A 61 22.60 8.87 0.12
CA ILE A 61 21.19 9.05 0.52
C ILE A 61 20.49 7.69 0.68
N ILE A 62 20.61 6.80 -0.32
CA ILE A 62 19.96 5.49 -0.31
C ILE A 62 20.41 4.66 0.90
N GLU A 63 21.70 4.70 1.26
CA GLU A 63 22.25 3.93 2.37
C GLU A 63 21.69 4.36 3.75
N GLN A 64 21.39 5.66 3.88
CA GLN A 64 20.92 6.27 5.12
C GLN A 64 19.40 6.33 5.24
N ALA A 65 18.68 6.41 4.12
CA ALA A 65 17.24 6.55 4.10
C ALA A 65 16.53 5.28 4.60
N ASN A 66 15.61 5.45 5.55
CA ASN A 66 14.70 4.39 5.97
C ASN A 66 13.34 4.57 5.30
N TYR A 67 13.14 3.90 4.17
CA TYR A 67 11.88 3.94 3.41
C TYR A 67 10.71 3.23 4.12
N ASP A 68 10.95 2.50 5.21
CA ASP A 68 9.87 1.88 5.99
C ASP A 68 9.46 2.76 7.20
N ASP A 69 10.08 3.92 7.40
CA ASP A 69 9.62 4.93 8.36
C ASP A 69 8.54 5.83 7.72
N PRO A 70 7.40 6.10 8.39
CA PRO A 70 6.38 7.02 7.88
C PRO A 70 6.91 8.41 7.50
N ALA A 71 8.02 8.86 8.11
CA ALA A 71 8.66 10.14 7.79
C ALA A 71 9.21 10.19 6.35
N SER A 72 9.43 9.04 5.70
CA SER A 72 9.85 8.96 4.30
C SER A 72 8.75 9.35 3.30
N LYS A 73 7.52 9.58 3.79
CA LYS A 73 6.35 9.93 2.97
C LYS A 73 5.98 11.41 3.12
N ASP A 74 5.66 12.03 2.00
CA ASP A 74 5.00 13.33 1.88
C ASP A 74 3.53 13.22 2.28
N THR A 75 3.32 13.05 3.58
CA THR A 75 2.00 12.83 4.17
C THR A 75 1.05 13.99 3.89
N ALA A 76 1.56 15.22 3.83
CA ALA A 76 0.73 16.39 3.56
C ALA A 76 0.15 16.34 2.15
N HIS A 77 0.97 16.05 1.14
CA HIS A 77 0.52 15.88 -0.24
C HIS A 77 -0.45 14.71 -0.38
N LEU A 78 -0.11 13.56 0.21
CA LEU A 78 -0.96 12.36 0.22
C LEU A 78 -2.37 12.68 0.74
N VAL A 79 -2.46 13.30 1.92
CA VAL A 79 -3.73 13.65 2.56
C VAL A 79 -4.51 14.67 1.74
N ASN A 80 -3.83 15.65 1.14
CA ASN A 80 -4.47 16.67 0.31
C ASN A 80 -5.12 16.07 -0.94
N ASP A 81 -4.46 15.11 -1.57
CA ASP A 81 -4.96 14.44 -2.76
C ASP A 81 -6.16 13.54 -2.47
N ILE A 82 -6.14 12.80 -1.35
CA ILE A 82 -7.31 12.04 -0.90
C ILE A 82 -8.49 12.99 -0.61
N ARG A 83 -8.23 14.13 0.04
CA ARG A 83 -9.28 15.14 0.28
C ARG A 83 -9.81 15.72 -1.03
N ALA A 84 -8.96 15.91 -2.03
CA ALA A 84 -9.37 16.39 -3.35
C ALA A 84 -10.30 15.37 -4.04
N LEU A 85 -9.94 14.08 -4.02
CA LEU A 85 -10.80 13.01 -4.53
C LEU A 85 -12.14 12.95 -3.78
N LYS A 86 -12.15 13.04 -2.44
CA LYS A 86 -13.40 13.09 -1.66
C LYS A 86 -14.27 14.33 -1.96
N ARG A 87 -13.70 15.39 -2.52
CA ARG A 87 -14.44 16.57 -3.03
C ARG A 87 -14.86 16.45 -4.50
N GLY A 88 -14.63 15.30 -5.15
CA GLY A 88 -14.94 15.10 -6.55
C GLY A 88 -13.95 15.78 -7.50
N GLN A 89 -12.71 16.01 -7.07
CA GLN A 89 -11.66 16.62 -7.89
C GLN A 89 -10.73 15.54 -8.44
N VAL A 90 -10.34 15.69 -9.71
CA VAL A 90 -9.28 14.87 -10.32
C VAL A 90 -7.93 15.27 -9.71
N ILE A 91 -7.06 14.31 -9.49
CA ILE A 91 -5.68 14.53 -9.06
C ILE A 91 -4.68 13.99 -10.08
N GLU A 92 -3.44 14.45 -9.96
CA GLU A 92 -2.29 13.91 -10.68
C GLU A 92 -1.36 13.28 -9.65
N GLN A 93 -1.59 12.01 -9.34
CA GLN A 93 -0.84 11.29 -8.31
C GLN A 93 0.62 11.12 -8.75
N PRO A 94 1.62 11.44 -7.90
CA PRO A 94 3.02 11.20 -8.22
C PRO A 94 3.32 9.71 -8.41
N VAL A 95 4.24 9.38 -9.32
CA VAL A 95 4.75 8.01 -9.48
C VAL A 95 6.13 7.90 -8.87
N TYR A 96 6.35 6.85 -8.08
CA TYR A 96 7.65 6.56 -7.48
C TYR A 96 8.36 5.44 -8.26
N ASP A 97 9.61 5.68 -8.60
CA ASP A 97 10.50 4.73 -9.24
C ASP A 97 11.37 4.06 -8.17
N PHE A 98 11.12 2.76 -7.95
CA PHE A 98 11.81 1.98 -6.92
C PHE A 98 13.26 1.65 -7.28
N ASP A 99 13.62 1.67 -8.55
CA ASP A 99 14.98 1.37 -9.02
C ASP A 99 15.84 2.62 -8.93
N ARG A 100 15.26 3.77 -9.30
CA ARG A 100 15.91 5.08 -9.16
C ARG A 100 15.84 5.64 -7.74
N HIS A 101 15.03 5.06 -6.86
CA HIS A 101 14.75 5.54 -5.51
C HIS A 101 14.28 7.01 -5.49
N ASP A 102 13.46 7.40 -6.45
CA ASP A 102 13.08 8.79 -6.69
C ASP A 102 11.65 8.92 -7.26
N ARG A 103 11.07 10.12 -7.21
CA ARG A 103 9.84 10.40 -7.95
C ARG A 103 10.15 10.58 -9.43
N ASP A 104 9.24 10.10 -10.26
CA ASP A 104 9.25 10.36 -11.70
C ASP A 104 8.64 11.75 -11.95
N ASP A 105 9.47 12.79 -12.06
CA ASP A 105 9.00 14.15 -12.32
C ASP A 105 8.36 14.32 -13.72
N SER A 106 8.49 13.32 -14.61
CA SER A 106 7.92 13.34 -15.96
C SER A 106 6.54 12.68 -16.07
N ARG A 107 6.10 11.97 -15.01
CA ARG A 107 4.91 11.12 -15.05
C ARG A 107 4.09 11.21 -13.77
N THR A 108 2.79 11.38 -13.96
CA THR A 108 1.77 11.24 -12.92
C THR A 108 0.73 10.20 -13.33
N LEU A 109 0.03 9.63 -12.35
CA LEU A 109 -1.18 8.86 -12.57
C LEU A 109 -2.37 9.79 -12.37
N ARG A 110 -3.08 10.08 -13.46
CA ARG A 110 -4.32 10.83 -13.38
C ARG A 110 -5.41 9.97 -12.75
N ILE A 111 -5.90 10.39 -11.59
CA ILE A 111 -6.94 9.67 -10.83
C ILE A 111 -8.19 10.54 -10.79
N ALA A 112 -9.26 10.03 -11.40
CA ALA A 112 -10.59 10.62 -11.30
C ALA A 112 -11.29 10.16 -10.01
N PRO A 113 -12.17 11.00 -9.41
CA PRO A 113 -12.96 10.58 -8.26
C PRO A 113 -13.90 9.44 -8.65
N ALA A 114 -14.00 8.44 -7.78
CA ALA A 114 -14.93 7.32 -7.90
C ALA A 114 -15.77 7.19 -6.62
N PRO A 115 -16.93 6.51 -6.66
CA PRO A 115 -17.73 6.24 -5.47
C PRO A 115 -16.95 5.57 -4.33
N VAL A 116 -15.99 4.70 -4.67
CA VAL A 116 -15.08 4.02 -3.75
C VAL A 116 -13.64 4.39 -4.09
N ILE A 117 -12.86 4.79 -3.08
CA ILE A 117 -11.42 5.00 -3.19
C ILE A 117 -10.75 3.92 -2.34
N ILE A 118 -9.82 3.17 -2.92
CA ILE A 118 -9.03 2.13 -2.24
C ILE A 118 -7.61 2.66 -2.05
N LEU A 119 -7.33 3.18 -0.86
CA LEU A 119 -5.98 3.52 -0.45
C LEU A 119 -5.26 2.24 -0.03
N GLU A 120 -4.14 1.90 -0.67
CA GLU A 120 -3.31 0.77 -0.28
C GLU A 120 -1.88 1.20 0.04
N GLY A 121 -1.31 0.65 1.11
CA GLY A 121 0.00 1.08 1.58
C GLY A 121 0.44 0.50 2.92
N ILE A 122 1.76 0.39 3.14
CA ILE A 122 2.31 -0.12 4.41
C ILE A 122 2.05 0.82 5.61
N HIS A 123 1.75 2.08 5.34
CA HIS A 123 1.46 3.13 6.32
C HIS A 123 0.04 3.70 6.24
N ALA A 124 -0.80 3.19 5.33
CA ALA A 124 -2.17 3.65 5.09
C ALA A 124 -3.04 3.78 6.35
N LEU A 125 -2.82 2.94 7.37
CA LEU A 125 -3.51 3.01 8.68
C LEU A 125 -2.68 3.65 9.80
N SER A 126 -1.36 3.76 9.62
CA SER A 126 -0.43 4.31 10.62
C SER A 126 -0.33 5.84 10.57
N VAL A 127 -0.62 6.44 9.42
CA VAL A 127 -0.63 7.89 9.23
C VAL A 127 -1.87 8.50 9.90
N LYS A 128 -1.69 9.12 11.06
CA LYS A 128 -2.80 9.67 11.87
C LYS A 128 -3.68 10.67 11.12
N ALA A 129 -3.10 11.45 10.20
CA ALA A 129 -3.82 12.45 9.42
C ALA A 129 -4.86 11.84 8.44
N LEU A 130 -4.74 10.54 8.12
CA LEU A 130 -5.69 9.83 7.27
C LEU A 130 -6.91 9.31 8.02
N ARG A 131 -6.76 9.00 9.32
CA ARG A 131 -7.84 8.42 10.15
C ARG A 131 -9.21 9.09 9.99
N PRO A 132 -9.36 10.43 10.02
CA PRO A 132 -10.69 11.05 9.88
C PRO A 132 -11.26 10.98 8.46
N LEU A 133 -10.50 10.53 7.46
CA LEU A 133 -10.92 10.38 6.07
C LEU A 133 -11.34 8.96 5.72
N ILE A 134 -10.92 7.98 6.53
CA ILE A 134 -11.10 6.54 6.31
C ILE A 134 -12.50 6.14 6.76
N ASP A 135 -13.26 5.55 5.86
CA ASP A 135 -14.61 5.04 6.14
C ASP A 135 -14.60 3.54 6.46
N LEU A 136 -13.62 2.77 5.94
CA LEU A 136 -13.37 1.38 6.30
C LEU A 136 -11.86 1.11 6.39
N SER A 137 -11.40 0.59 7.52
CA SER A 137 -10.00 0.21 7.73
C SER A 137 -9.81 -1.31 7.66
N ILE A 138 -8.86 -1.74 6.82
CA ILE A 138 -8.57 -3.16 6.57
C ILE A 138 -7.09 -3.41 6.82
N TYR A 139 -6.78 -4.41 7.61
CA TYR A 139 -5.42 -4.91 7.78
C TYR A 139 -5.28 -6.30 7.17
N VAL A 140 -4.30 -6.49 6.28
CA VAL A 140 -3.96 -7.77 5.67
C VAL A 140 -2.85 -8.42 6.50
N ASP A 141 -3.23 -9.42 7.26
CA ASP A 141 -2.36 -10.14 8.19
C ASP A 141 -1.77 -11.38 7.52
N THR A 142 -0.44 -11.40 7.38
CA THR A 142 0.28 -12.46 6.69
C THR A 142 1.55 -12.78 7.48
N PRO A 143 1.88 -14.06 7.70
CA PRO A 143 3.11 -14.47 8.37
C PRO A 143 4.38 -13.84 7.78
N ASP A 144 5.35 -13.52 8.64
CA ASP A 144 6.61 -12.87 8.29
C ASP A 144 7.41 -13.63 7.23
N ASP A 145 7.48 -14.95 7.34
CA ASP A 145 8.19 -15.85 6.44
C ASP A 145 7.57 -15.85 5.04
N LEU A 146 6.25 -15.92 4.95
CA LEU A 146 5.52 -15.85 3.70
C LEU A 146 5.67 -14.47 3.03
N ARG A 147 5.58 -13.39 3.82
CA ARG A 147 5.82 -12.02 3.33
C ARG A 147 7.25 -11.85 2.81
N LEU A 148 8.24 -12.38 3.54
CA LEU A 148 9.64 -12.32 3.14
C LEU A 148 9.90 -13.12 1.86
N ALA A 149 9.37 -14.34 1.75
CA ALA A 149 9.50 -15.17 0.56
C ALA A 149 8.91 -14.47 -0.69
N ARG A 150 7.72 -13.89 -0.55
CA ARG A 150 7.07 -13.10 -1.61
C ARG A 150 7.88 -11.86 -1.98
N ARG A 151 8.43 -11.15 -0.97
CA ARG A 151 9.28 -9.98 -1.19
C ARG A 151 10.56 -10.34 -1.93
N ILE A 152 11.25 -11.42 -1.55
CA ILE A 152 12.44 -11.90 -2.25
C ILE A 152 12.09 -12.20 -3.70
N ARG A 153 11.03 -12.98 -3.95
CA ARG A 153 10.62 -13.32 -5.31
C ARG A 153 10.34 -12.06 -6.15
N ARG A 154 9.54 -11.13 -5.63
CA ARG A 154 9.19 -9.88 -6.31
C ARG A 154 10.42 -9.00 -6.56
N ASP A 155 11.19 -8.70 -5.52
CA ASP A 155 12.30 -7.74 -5.62
C ASP A 155 13.46 -8.29 -6.48
N VAL A 156 13.66 -9.61 -6.52
CA VAL A 156 14.67 -10.24 -7.41
C VAL A 156 14.21 -10.28 -8.86
N VAL A 157 12.93 -10.60 -9.12
CA VAL A 157 12.40 -10.76 -10.48
C VAL A 157 12.04 -9.42 -11.13
N GLU A 158 11.43 -8.51 -10.37
CA GLU A 158 10.82 -7.28 -10.90
C GLU A 158 11.66 -6.03 -10.66
N ARG A 159 12.63 -6.05 -9.73
CA ARG A 159 13.44 -4.87 -9.32
C ARG A 159 14.94 -5.11 -9.38
N GLU A 160 15.33 -6.21 -10.04
CA GLU A 160 16.73 -6.59 -10.28
C GLU A 160 17.64 -6.60 -9.03
N ARG A 161 17.06 -6.84 -7.84
CA ARG A 161 17.81 -6.90 -6.57
C ARG A 161 18.43 -8.28 -6.38
N THR A 162 19.51 -8.35 -5.61
CA THR A 162 20.05 -9.64 -5.15
C THR A 162 19.31 -10.11 -3.88
N VAL A 163 19.22 -11.42 -3.68
CA VAL A 163 18.67 -12.01 -2.45
C VAL A 163 19.36 -11.45 -1.21
N GLN A 164 20.69 -11.31 -1.27
CA GLN A 164 21.50 -10.77 -0.17
C GLN A 164 21.05 -9.35 0.19
N ASN A 165 20.92 -8.45 -0.79
CA ASN A 165 20.47 -7.09 -0.53
C ASN A 165 19.04 -7.03 0.04
N VAL A 166 18.14 -7.90 -0.41
CA VAL A 166 16.77 -7.97 0.14
C VAL A 166 16.80 -8.41 1.61
N LEU A 167 17.59 -9.42 1.96
CA LEU A 167 17.72 -9.92 3.32
C LEU A 167 18.37 -8.89 4.25
N GLU A 168 19.45 -8.25 3.82
CA GLU A 168 20.12 -7.18 4.57
C GLU A 168 19.16 -6.04 4.87
N HIS A 169 18.43 -5.56 3.87
CA HIS A 169 17.45 -4.50 4.04
C HIS A 169 16.30 -4.95 4.97
N TYR A 170 15.84 -6.19 4.83
CA TYR A 170 14.77 -6.74 5.68
C TYR A 170 15.16 -6.74 7.16
N LEU A 171 16.37 -7.22 7.45
CA LEU A 171 16.92 -7.32 8.80
C LEU A 171 17.31 -5.96 9.38
N LYS A 172 17.80 -5.03 8.55
CA LYS A 172 18.24 -3.69 8.98
C LYS A 172 17.06 -2.78 9.33
N THR A 173 16.03 -2.70 8.48
CA THR A 173 14.97 -1.69 8.62
C THR A 173 13.56 -2.26 8.56
N VAL A 174 13.23 -3.03 7.52
CA VAL A 174 11.84 -3.41 7.19
C VAL A 174 11.13 -4.08 8.36
N ARG A 175 11.77 -5.08 8.98
CA ARG A 175 11.14 -5.86 10.05
C ARG A 175 10.86 -5.00 11.27
N ALA A 176 11.86 -4.22 11.71
CA ALA A 176 11.71 -3.34 12.87
C ALA A 176 10.66 -2.25 12.62
N ALA A 177 10.69 -1.63 11.44
CA ALA A 177 9.74 -0.62 11.03
C ALA A 177 8.31 -1.16 10.91
N HIS A 178 8.13 -2.36 10.37
CA HIS A 178 6.84 -3.05 10.33
C HIS A 178 6.23 -3.17 11.73
N TYR A 179 6.97 -3.73 12.69
CA TYR A 179 6.45 -3.90 14.05
C TYR A 179 6.22 -2.59 14.79
N LYS A 180 6.99 -1.55 14.46
CA LYS A 180 6.86 -0.22 15.06
C LYS A 180 5.68 0.58 14.51
N PHE A 181 5.46 0.54 13.20
CA PHE A 181 4.57 1.48 12.52
C PHE A 181 3.37 0.81 11.85
N THR A 182 3.53 -0.36 11.23
CA THR A 182 2.46 -1.02 10.47
C THR A 182 1.65 -1.97 11.35
N HIS A 183 2.32 -2.92 12.02
CA HIS A 183 1.71 -3.99 12.80
C HIS A 183 0.72 -3.52 13.88
N PRO A 184 0.94 -2.41 14.62
CA PRO A 184 -0.04 -1.94 15.61
C PRO A 184 -1.43 -1.69 15.01
N SER A 185 -1.50 -1.30 13.74
CA SER A 185 -2.76 -1.04 13.04
C SER A 185 -3.64 -2.29 12.91
N LYS A 186 -3.08 -3.50 13.03
CA LYS A 186 -3.83 -4.76 13.06
C LYS A 186 -4.87 -4.79 14.18
N PHE A 187 -4.56 -4.16 15.32
CA PHE A 187 -5.42 -4.18 16.50
C PHE A 187 -6.44 -3.03 16.51
N GLU A 188 -6.30 -2.06 15.61
CA GLU A 188 -7.19 -0.90 15.48
C GLU A 188 -8.07 -0.98 14.21
N ALA A 189 -7.73 -1.85 13.26
CA ALA A 189 -8.47 -2.01 12.01
C ALA A 189 -9.86 -2.62 12.25
N GLU A 190 -10.85 -2.17 11.49
CA GLU A 190 -12.21 -2.72 11.55
C GLU A 190 -12.26 -4.17 11.04
N LEU A 191 -11.53 -4.45 9.95
CA LEU A 191 -11.40 -5.80 9.40
C LEU A 191 -9.94 -6.22 9.38
N VAL A 192 -9.69 -7.45 9.83
CA VAL A 192 -8.42 -8.14 9.64
C VAL A 192 -8.65 -9.31 8.69
N ILE A 193 -8.01 -9.25 7.53
CA ILE A 193 -8.03 -10.33 6.55
C ILE A 193 -6.76 -11.14 6.74
N ALA A 194 -6.91 -12.38 7.21
CA ALA A 194 -5.79 -13.30 7.38
C ALA A 194 -5.47 -14.01 6.05
N ASP A 195 -4.21 -13.92 5.63
CA ASP A 195 -3.59 -14.72 4.58
C ASP A 195 -2.52 -15.60 5.22
N GLU A 196 -2.94 -16.77 5.70
CA GLU A 196 -2.02 -17.76 6.28
C GLU A 196 -1.28 -18.57 5.21
N GLY A 197 -1.49 -18.29 3.92
CA GLY A 197 -1.03 -19.12 2.82
C GLY A 197 -1.80 -20.43 2.71
N LEU A 198 -1.18 -21.44 2.11
CA LEU A 198 -1.77 -22.78 2.05
C LEU A 198 -1.65 -23.46 3.40
N PRO A 199 -2.73 -24.07 3.94
CA PRO A 199 -2.61 -24.88 5.14
C PRO A 199 -1.58 -25.99 4.91
N ALA A 200 -0.69 -26.20 5.89
CA ALA A 200 0.34 -27.25 5.85
C ALA A 200 -0.24 -28.67 5.74
N TYR A 201 -1.55 -28.81 5.93
CA TYR A 201 -2.33 -30.03 5.82
C TYR A 201 -3.47 -29.81 4.81
N GLY A 202 -3.35 -30.39 3.62
CA GLY A 202 -4.40 -30.38 2.60
C GLY A 202 -3.87 -30.24 1.17
N LYS A 203 -4.73 -30.52 0.19
CA LYS A 203 -4.50 -30.22 -1.23
C LYS A 203 -5.24 -28.93 -1.61
N VAL A 204 -4.97 -27.85 -0.90
CA VAL A 204 -5.50 -26.53 -1.27
C VAL A 204 -4.49 -25.88 -2.20
N CYS A 205 -4.95 -25.43 -3.37
CA CYS A 205 -4.16 -24.57 -4.25
C CYS A 205 -4.71 -23.14 -4.13
N PRO A 206 -3.88 -22.09 -4.13
CA PRO A 206 -4.36 -20.72 -4.17
C PRO A 206 -4.98 -20.52 -5.55
N GLY A 207 -6.27 -20.18 -5.59
CA GLY A 207 -7.00 -19.86 -6.81
C GLY A 207 -7.95 -18.68 -6.56
N GLU A 208 -8.71 -18.28 -7.58
CA GLU A 208 -9.66 -17.16 -7.49
C GLU A 208 -10.61 -17.29 -6.29
N ASP A 209 -11.12 -18.50 -6.03
CA ASP A 209 -11.97 -18.79 -4.87
C ASP A 209 -11.35 -18.40 -3.51
N ALA A 210 -10.03 -18.38 -3.38
CA ALA A 210 -9.36 -17.99 -2.14
C ALA A 210 -9.42 -16.48 -1.94
N ILE A 211 -9.11 -15.71 -2.99
CA ILE A 211 -9.26 -14.24 -3.00
C ILE A 211 -10.72 -13.87 -2.75
N ASP A 212 -11.64 -14.64 -3.32
CA ASP A 212 -13.07 -14.42 -3.17
C ASP A 212 -13.53 -14.50 -1.73
N ARG A 213 -13.05 -15.51 -1.00
CA ARG A 213 -13.31 -15.68 0.43
C ARG A 213 -12.70 -14.57 1.27
N MET A 214 -11.49 -14.12 0.92
CA MET A 214 -10.81 -13.01 1.61
C MET A 214 -11.56 -11.69 1.45
N LEU A 215 -12.15 -11.45 0.27
CA LEU A 215 -12.89 -10.22 -0.03
C LEU A 215 -14.37 -10.26 0.40
N ALA A 216 -14.95 -11.44 0.67
CA ALA A 216 -16.36 -11.57 1.05
C ALA A 216 -16.76 -10.69 2.26
N PRO A 217 -15.97 -10.58 3.35
CA PRO A 217 -16.27 -9.66 4.45
C PRO A 217 -16.28 -8.19 4.03
N VAL A 218 -15.39 -7.80 3.11
CA VAL A 218 -15.30 -6.42 2.59
C VAL A 218 -16.55 -6.08 1.78
N VAL A 219 -16.92 -6.95 0.84
CA VAL A 219 -18.12 -6.77 0.00
C VAL A 219 -19.38 -6.71 0.88
N SER A 220 -19.49 -7.60 1.86
CA SER A 220 -20.61 -7.60 2.81
C SER A 220 -20.70 -6.28 3.59
N ARG A 221 -19.55 -5.73 4.03
CA ARG A 221 -19.53 -4.42 4.69
C ARG A 221 -19.98 -3.29 3.78
N LEU A 222 -19.52 -3.25 2.54
CA LEU A 222 -19.93 -2.22 1.58
C LEU A 222 -21.45 -2.25 1.30
N GLN A 223 -22.05 -3.45 1.21
CA GLN A 223 -23.50 -3.61 1.07
C GLN A 223 -24.24 -3.12 2.32
N LEU A 224 -23.80 -3.50 3.51
CA LEU A 224 -24.42 -3.08 4.77
C LEU A 224 -24.37 -1.56 4.98
N MET A 225 -23.33 -0.89 4.45
CA MET A 225 -23.15 0.56 4.52
C MET A 225 -23.83 1.31 3.36
N GLY A 226 -24.51 0.61 2.44
CA GLY A 226 -25.20 1.20 1.30
C GLY A 226 -24.26 1.82 0.26
N VAL A 227 -23.00 1.38 0.22
CA VAL A 227 -21.99 1.81 -0.76
C VAL A 227 -22.12 1.02 -2.06
N LEU A 228 -22.56 -0.23 -1.95
CA LEU A 228 -22.92 -1.15 -3.04
C LEU A 228 -24.42 -1.34 -3.12
#